data_AF-A0A0B1SML1-F1
#
_entry.id   AF-A0A0B1SML1-F1
#
_cell.length_a   1.000
_cell.length_b   1.000
_cell.length_c   1.000
_cell.angle_alpha   90.00
_cell.angle_beta   90.00
_cell.angle_gamma   90.00
#
_symmetry.space_group_name_H-M   'P 1'
#
loop_
_entity.id
_entity.type
_entity.pdbx_description
1 polymer ?
#
loop_
_entity_poly.entity_id
_entity_poly.type
_entity_poly.pdbx_seq_one_letter_code
_entity_poly.pdbx_strand_id
1 'polypeptide(L)'
;MTSHSALQFECNICLDTAKDAVVSMCGHLFCWPCLVQWLDTRPNRQLCPVCKAAISKDKVIPLYGRGGDNTDPREKVPPRPRGQRTEAPQVYFSRLK
;
A
#
# COMPACT_ATOMS: atom_id res chain seq x y z
N MET A 1 7.83 -14.67 29.22
CA MET A 1 6.94 -14.25 28.13
C MET A 1 7.66 -13.16 27.35
N THR A 2 8.50 -13.53 26.39
CA THR A 2 9.16 -12.55 25.52
C THR A 2 8.07 -11.92 24.67
N SER A 3 7.71 -10.67 24.99
CA SER A 3 6.95 -9.81 24.11
C SER A 3 7.74 -9.67 22.82
N HIS A 4 7.39 -10.47 21.81
CA HIS A 4 7.74 -10.12 20.46
C HIS A 4 7.04 -8.80 20.18
N SER A 5 7.80 -7.70 20.28
CA SER A 5 7.48 -6.46 19.60
C SER A 5 7.27 -6.88 18.14
N ALA A 6 6.01 -7.08 17.76
CA ALA A 6 5.66 -7.24 16.37
C ALA A 6 6.20 -5.99 15.70
N LEU A 7 7.13 -6.16 14.74
CA LEU A 7 7.61 -5.04 13.94
C LEU A 7 6.37 -4.38 13.33
N GLN A 8 5.97 -3.24 13.89
CA GLN A 8 4.80 -2.53 13.41
C GLN A 8 5.19 -1.90 12.08
N PHE A 9 4.40 -2.20 11.05
CA PHE A 9 4.56 -1.60 9.74
C PHE A 9 4.16 -0.12 9.85
N GLU A 10 5.11 0.76 10.10
CA GLU A 10 4.88 2.19 10.32
C GLU A 10 4.89 3.01 9.03
N CYS A 11 4.01 4.00 8.95
CA CYS A 11 3.96 4.93 7.83
C CYS A 11 5.07 5.98 7.93
N ASN A 12 5.85 6.15 6.86
CA ASN A 12 6.93 7.16 6.77
C ASN A 12 6.46 8.62 6.66
N ILE A 13 5.19 8.93 6.99
CA ILE A 13 4.64 10.29 7.00
C ILE A 13 4.02 10.60 8.37
N CYS A 14 3.08 9.77 8.85
CA CYS A 14 2.44 9.98 10.15
C CYS A 14 3.16 9.30 11.32
N LEU A 15 4.14 8.43 11.04
CA LEU A 15 4.93 7.70 12.04
C LEU A 15 4.08 6.86 13.01
N ASP A 16 2.93 6.39 12.54
CA ASP A 16 2.03 5.48 13.24
C ASP A 16 1.86 4.22 12.36
N THR A 17 1.24 3.18 12.92
CA THR A 17 0.86 1.95 12.20
C THR A 17 0.16 2.29 10.89
N ALA A 18 0.69 1.77 9.79
CA ALA A 18 0.23 2.07 8.44
C ALA A 18 -1.17 1.50 8.22
N LYS A 19 -2.17 2.38 8.16
CA LYS A 19 -3.55 2.07 7.80
C LYS A 19 -3.71 2.20 6.29
N ASP A 20 -4.42 1.26 5.68
CA ASP A 20 -4.55 1.18 4.24
C ASP A 20 -3.18 1.27 3.54
N ALA A 21 -2.25 0.43 4.01
CA ALA A 21 -0.84 0.52 3.71
C ALA A 21 -0.52 0.35 2.21
N VAL A 22 0.28 1.25 1.64
CA VAL A 22 0.81 1.19 0.28
C VAL A 22 2.33 1.23 0.30
N VAL A 23 2.95 0.56 -0.67
CA VAL A 23 4.39 0.62 -0.91
C VAL A 23 4.65 1.26 -2.26
N SER A 24 5.50 2.29 -2.25
CA SER A 24 6.00 2.93 -3.47
C SER A 24 6.90 2.00 -4.27
N MET A 25 7.12 2.25 -5.57
CA MET A 25 8.05 1.43 -6.37
C MET A 25 9.49 1.45 -5.84
N CYS A 26 9.87 2.46 -5.06
CA CYS A 26 11.16 2.53 -4.38
C CYS A 26 11.18 1.82 -3.01
N GLY A 27 10.12 1.10 -2.63
CA GLY A 27 10.07 0.23 -1.45
C GLY A 27 9.65 0.88 -0.14
N HIS A 28 9.35 2.19 -0.12
CA HIS A 28 8.94 2.87 1.12
C HIS A 28 7.43 2.75 1.38
N LEU A 29 7.10 2.56 2.66
CA LEU A 29 5.76 2.27 3.18
C LEU A 29 5.03 3.53 3.68
N PHE A 30 3.75 3.66 3.33
CA PHE A 30 2.90 4.78 3.73
C PHE A 30 1.46 4.34 3.99
N CYS A 31 0.71 5.12 4.79
CA CYS A 31 -0.75 5.12 4.71
C CYS A 31 -1.17 5.68 3.35
N TRP A 32 -2.17 5.09 2.71
CA TRP A 32 -2.73 5.63 1.47
C TRP A 32 -3.17 7.11 1.57
N PRO A 33 -3.98 7.54 2.55
CA PRO A 33 -4.40 8.94 2.65
C PRO A 33 -3.21 9.90 2.87
N CYS A 34 -2.21 9.50 3.66
CA CYS A 34 -1.02 10.32 3.89
C CYS A 34 -0.23 10.54 2.60
N LEU A 35 -0.04 9.49 1.80
CA LEU A 35 0.68 9.62 0.53
C LEU A 35 -0.10 10.48 -0.48
N VAL A 36 -1.42 10.30 -0.56
CA VAL A 36 -2.27 11.11 -1.45
C VAL A 36 -2.15 12.59 -1.11
N GLN A 37 -2.32 12.95 0.17
CA GLN A 37 -2.17 14.33 0.64
C GLN A 37 -0.76 14.89 0.37
N TRP A 38 0.28 14.08 0.56
CA TRP A 38 1.66 14.48 0.28
C TRP A 38 1.88 14.86 -1.19
N LEU A 39 1.27 14.10 -2.11
CA LEU A 39 1.41 14.30 -3.55
C LEU A 39 0.50 15.41 -4.08
N ASP A 40 -0.69 15.57 -3.51
CA ASP A 40 -1.62 16.65 -3.88
C ASP A 40 -1.12 18.03 -3.47
N THR A 41 -0.41 18.12 -2.34
CA THR A 41 0.23 19.38 -1.91
C THR A 41 1.46 19.73 -2.74
N ARG A 42 1.94 18.82 -3.61
CA ARG A 42 3.19 18.98 -4.39
C ARG A 42 3.03 18.53 -5.85
N PRO A 43 2.10 19.11 -6.63
CA PRO A 43 1.79 18.65 -7.98
C PRO A 43 3.04 18.61 -8.88
N ASN A 44 3.93 19.59 -8.76
CA ASN A 44 5.16 19.71 -9.57
C ASN A 44 6.36 18.92 -9.01
N ARG A 45 6.20 18.21 -7.89
CA ARG A 45 7.29 17.47 -7.22
C ARG A 45 6.78 16.15 -6.64
N GLN A 46 6.53 15.21 -7.53
CA GLN A 46 6.08 13.85 -7.24
C GLN A 46 7.26 12.96 -6.79
N LEU A 47 7.84 13.26 -5.63
CA LEU A 47 9.01 12.58 -5.07
C LEU A 47 8.67 11.88 -3.75
N CYS A 48 9.28 10.71 -3.55
CA CYS A 48 9.19 9.95 -2.31
C CYS A 48 9.64 10.81 -1.11
N PRO A 49 8.84 10.90 -0.02
CA PRO A 49 9.22 11.64 1.19
C PRO A 49 10.57 11.20 1.76
N VAL A 50 10.91 9.91 1.62
CA VAL A 50 12.11 9.30 2.19
C VAL A 50 13.32 9.45 1.26
N CYS A 51 13.36 8.71 0.15
CA CYS A 51 14.55 8.61 -0.71
C CYS A 51 14.55 9.55 -1.92
N LYS A 52 13.52 10.38 -2.10
CA LYS A 52 13.37 11.32 -3.22
C LYS A 52 13.30 10.69 -4.61
N ALA A 53 13.15 9.37 -4.73
CA ALA A 53 12.83 8.73 -6.01
C ALA A 53 11.49 9.25 -6.58
N ALA A 54 11.35 9.27 -7.90
CA ALA A 54 10.08 9.60 -8.56
C ALA A 54 8.99 8.60 -8.16
N ILE A 55 7.80 9.11 -7.83
CA ILE A 55 6.63 8.31 -7.45
C ILE A 55 5.37 8.86 -8.09
N SER A 56 4.29 8.08 -8.13
CA SER A 56 2.98 8.51 -8.61
C SER A 56 1.90 7.74 -7.85
N LYS A 57 0.71 8.32 -7.70
CA LYS A 57 -0.47 7.68 -7.10
C LYS A 57 -0.83 6.36 -7.78
N ASP A 58 -0.63 6.27 -9.10
CA ASP A 58 -0.96 5.08 -9.90
C ASP A 58 0.17 4.04 -9.94
N LYS A 59 1.30 4.34 -9.30
CA LYS A 59 2.52 3.52 -9.28
C LYS A 59 2.90 3.17 -7.84
N VAL A 60 1.93 2.70 -7.07
CA VAL A 60 2.13 2.12 -5.74
C VAL A 60 1.42 0.77 -5.64
N ILE A 61 1.95 -0.11 -4.80
CA ILE A 61 1.39 -1.44 -4.56
C ILE A 61 0.60 -1.39 -3.25
N PRO A 62 -0.72 -1.65 -3.25
CA PRO A 62 -1.47 -1.82 -2.02
C PRO A 62 -1.05 -3.10 -1.30
N LEU A 63 -0.84 -3.04 0.01
CA LEU A 63 -0.61 -4.20 0.86
C LEU A 63 -1.92 -4.66 1.50
N TYR A 64 -2.20 -5.95 1.39
CA TYR A 64 -3.31 -6.64 2.03
C TYR A 64 -2.75 -7.70 2.97
N GLY A 65 -2.93 -7.51 4.28
CA GLY A 65 -2.46 -8.41 5.32
C GLY A 65 -3.60 -9.06 6.10
N ARG A 66 -3.25 -9.98 7.00
CA ARG A 66 -4.20 -10.59 7.94
C ARG A 66 -4.32 -9.72 9.20
N GLY A 67 -5.52 -9.55 9.72
CA GLY A 67 -5.76 -8.80 10.97
C GLY A 67 -6.25 -7.35 10.81
N GLY A 68 -6.77 -7.00 9.62
CA GLY A 68 -7.50 -5.75 9.42
C GLY A 68 -8.94 -5.82 9.95
N ASP A 69 -9.61 -4.67 9.93
CA ASP A 69 -11.06 -4.57 10.08
C ASP A 69 -11.78 -5.35 8.95
N ASN A 70 -13.01 -5.81 9.18
CA ASN A 70 -13.80 -6.58 8.20
C ASN A 70 -14.39 -5.69 7.08
N THR A 71 -13.74 -4.56 6.78
CA THR A 71 -14.14 -3.64 5.71
C THR A 71 -13.19 -3.83 4.53
N ASP A 72 -13.72 -3.96 3.30
CA ASP A 72 -12.85 -4.02 2.12
C ASP A 72 -12.17 -2.64 1.94
N PRO A 73 -10.84 -2.52 2.05
CA PRO A 73 -10.15 -1.25 1.89
C PRO A 73 -10.37 -0.59 0.53
N ARG A 74 -10.86 -1.34 -0.48
CA ARG A 74 -11.16 -0.83 -1.82
C ARG A 74 -12.40 0.06 -1.85
N GLU A 75 -13.26 -0.03 -0.84
CA GLU A 75 -14.48 0.78 -0.72
C GLU A 75 -14.21 2.17 -0.11
N LYS A 76 -13.02 2.38 0.49
CA LYS A 76 -12.66 3.62 1.18
C LYS A 76 -12.28 4.74 0.20
N VAL A 77 -12.52 5.98 0.61
CA VAL A 77 -12.11 7.22 -0.11
C VAL A 77 -10.83 7.79 0.55
N PRO A 78 -9.79 8.16 -0.22
CA PRO A 78 -9.68 8.08 -1.69
C PRO A 78 -9.57 6.63 -2.19
N PRO A 79 -10.06 6.34 -3.41
CA PRO A 79 -10.05 4.98 -3.95
C PRO A 79 -8.61 4.45 -3.99
N ARG A 80 -8.43 3.21 -3.54
CA ARG A 80 -7.11 2.59 -3.52
C ARG A 80 -6.66 2.23 -4.94
N PRO A 81 -5.36 2.34 -5.25
CA PRO A 81 -4.85 1.95 -6.56
C PRO A 81 -5.08 0.45 -6.77
N ARG A 82 -5.45 0.07 -8.00
CA ARG A 82 -5.66 -1.33 -8.34
C ARG A 82 -4.34 -2.08 -8.22
N GLY A 83 -4.36 -3.23 -7.55
CA GLY A 83 -3.23 -4.15 -7.56
C GLY A 83 -2.94 -4.60 -9.00
N GLN A 84 -1.69 -4.48 -9.43
CA GLN A 84 -1.25 -5.02 -10.72
C GLN A 84 -1.04 -6.54 -10.58
N ARG A 85 -2.14 -7.30 -10.62
CA ARG A 85 -2.11 -8.77 -10.58
C ARG A 85 -2.24 -9.30 -11.99
N THR A 86 -1.23 -10.03 -12.47
CA THR A 86 -1.43 -10.92 -13.63
C THR A 86 -2.29 -12.09 -13.16
N GLU A 87 -3.44 -12.31 -13.80
CA GLU A 87 -4.29 -13.46 -13.47
C GLU A 87 -3.56 -14.75 -13.82
N ALA A 88 -3.67 -15.76 -12.93
CA ALA A 88 -3.13 -17.07 -13.23
C ALA A 88 -3.91 -17.67 -14.42
N PRO A 89 -3.23 -18.31 -15.39
CA PRO A 89 -3.92 -18.97 -16.49
C PRO A 89 -4.94 -19.98 -15.95
N GLN A 90 -6.19 -19.95 -16.43
CA GLN A 90 -7.30 -20.79 -15.96
C GLN A 90 -7.05 -22.31 -16.11
N VAL A 91 -6.02 -22.71 -16.85
CA VAL A 91 -5.68 -24.11 -17.16
C VAL A 91 -5.30 -24.97 -15.95
N TYR A 92 -5.09 -24.38 -14.77
CA TYR A 92 -4.81 -25.14 -13.55
C TYR A 92 -6.07 -25.75 -12.89
N PHE A 93 -7.28 -25.29 -13.24
CA PHE A 93 -8.53 -25.74 -12.59
C PHE A 93 -9.19 -26.95 -13.26
N SER A 94 -8.74 -27.36 -14.43
CA SER A 94 -9.36 -28.45 -15.21
C SER A 94 -8.83 -29.86 -14.88
N ARG A 95 -7.84 -29.99 -13.98
CA ARG A 95 -7.18 -31.28 -13.68
C ARG A 95 -7.47 -31.88 -12.31
N LEU A 96 -8.44 -31.32 -11.58
CA LEU A 96 -8.90 -31.81 -10.26
C LEU A 96 -10.30 -32.47 -10.31
N LYS A 97 -10.70 -33.01 -11.46
CA LYS A 97 -11.84 -33.94 -11.54
C LYS A 97 -11.34 -35.35 -11.73
#